data_AF-A0A1G1JKT8-F1
#
_entry.id   AF-A0A1G1JKT8-F1
#
_cell.length_a   1.000
_cell.length_b   1.000
_cell.length_c   1.000
_cell.angle_alpha   90.00
_cell.angle_beta   90.00
_cell.angle_gamma   90.00
#
_symmetry.space_group_name_H-M   'P 1'
#
loop_
_entity.id
_entity.type
_entity.pdbx_description
1 polymer ?
#
loop_
_entity_poly.entity_id
_entity_poly.type
_entity_poly.pdbx_seq_one_letter_code
_entity_poly.pdbx_strand_id
1 'polypeptide(L)'
;MHLDEKTLVGEKIQAALTRAKARDFYDIYFILRSRIAFKETFSKDKTLKSKLLSAIENQKLDIRSELKTFLPASQHMLLRNFKLTLLSEIKRNLP
;
A
#
# COMPACT_ATOMS: atom_id res chain seq x y z
N MET A 1 -23.28 -6.92 -8.25
CA MET A 1 -22.90 -5.81 -7.36
C MET A 1 -21.47 -5.43 -7.67
N HIS A 2 -21.22 -4.25 -8.23
CA HIS A 2 -19.86 -3.70 -8.40
C HIS A 2 -19.54 -2.94 -7.11
N LEU A 3 -18.45 -3.27 -6.42
CA LEU A 3 -18.00 -2.51 -5.27
C LEU A 3 -17.50 -1.15 -5.78
N ASP A 4 -17.94 -0.04 -5.17
CA ASP A 4 -17.40 1.28 -5.47
C ASP A 4 -15.88 1.27 -5.23
N GLU A 5 -15.10 1.73 -6.21
CA GLU A 5 -13.63 1.76 -6.16
C GLU A 5 -13.13 2.46 -4.89
N LYS A 6 -13.86 3.48 -4.42
CA LYS A 6 -13.53 4.22 -3.19
C LYS A 6 -13.61 3.33 -1.95
N THR A 7 -14.63 2.50 -1.87
CA THR A 7 -14.82 1.54 -0.77
C THR A 7 -13.69 0.51 -0.79
N LEU A 8 -13.36 0.00 -1.98
CA LEU A 8 -12.26 -0.95 -2.15
C LEU A 8 -10.93 -0.35 -1.67
N VAL A 9 -10.60 0.87 -2.08
CA VAL A 9 -9.37 1.56 -1.65
C VAL A 9 -9.38 1.78 -0.13
N GLY A 10 -10.53 2.19 0.44
CA GLY A 10 -10.69 2.36 1.88
C GLY A 10 -10.42 1.08 2.68
N GLU A 11 -10.99 -0.05 2.25
CA GLU A 11 -10.78 -1.35 2.89
C GLU A 11 -9.31 -1.80 2.83
N LYS A 12 -8.63 -1.54 1.71
CA LYS A 12 -7.19 -1.85 1.55
C LYS A 12 -6.33 -1.02 2.50
N ILE A 13 -6.62 0.27 2.66
CA ILE A 13 -5.93 1.14 3.62
C ILE A 13 -6.15 0.63 5.05
N GLN A 14 -7.40 0.32 5.41
CA GLN A 14 -7.70 -0.21 6.74
C GLN A 14 -6.99 -1.53 7.00
N ALA A 15 -6.91 -2.43 6.01
CA ALA A 15 -6.14 -3.66 6.12
C ALA A 15 -4.66 -3.40 6.38
N ALA A 16 -4.04 -2.45 5.65
CA ALA A 16 -2.64 -2.08 5.85
C ALA A 16 -2.37 -1.47 7.23
N LEU A 17 -3.32 -0.70 7.78
CA LEU A 17 -3.19 -0.07 9.10
C LEU A 17 -3.47 -1.03 10.27
N THR A 18 -4.32 -2.05 10.08
CA THR A 18 -4.75 -2.95 11.15
C THR A 18 -4.01 -4.28 11.13
N ARG A 19 -4.03 -4.99 10.00
CA ARG A 19 -3.37 -6.29 9.82
C ARG A 19 -1.90 -6.14 9.50
N ALA A 20 -1.53 -5.10 8.77
CA ALA A 20 -0.15 -4.78 8.38
C ALA A 20 0.62 -5.98 7.81
N LYS A 21 0.00 -6.80 6.95
CA LYS A 21 0.72 -7.90 6.26
C LYS A 21 1.46 -7.37 5.04
N ALA A 22 2.51 -8.07 4.61
CA ALA A 22 3.30 -7.67 3.43
C ALA A 22 2.43 -7.45 2.18
N ARG A 23 1.43 -8.32 1.97
CA ARG A 23 0.42 -8.19 0.90
C ARG A 23 -0.40 -6.90 0.95
N ASP A 24 -0.75 -6.43 2.15
CA ASP A 24 -1.61 -5.25 2.30
C ASP A 24 -0.83 -4.01 1.81
N PHE A 25 0.47 -3.93 2.10
CA PHE A 25 1.35 -2.88 1.59
C PHE A 25 1.59 -2.98 0.07
N TYR A 26 1.65 -4.20 -0.47
CA TYR A 26 1.72 -4.41 -1.92
C TYR A 26 0.44 -3.96 -2.63
N ASP A 27 -0.74 -4.22 -2.05
CA ASP A 27 -2.00 -3.72 -2.58
C ASP A 27 -2.00 -2.18 -2.62
N ILE A 28 -1.53 -1.51 -1.57
CA ILE A 28 -1.37 -0.04 -1.57
C ILE A 28 -0.44 0.42 -2.68
N TYR A 29 0.71 -0.22 -2.85
CA TYR A 29 1.64 0.08 -3.94
C TYR A 29 0.97 -0.06 -5.31
N PHE A 30 0.25 -1.16 -5.53
CA PHE A 30 -0.38 -1.45 -6.80
C PHE A 30 -1.46 -0.42 -7.14
N ILE A 31 -2.31 -0.08 -6.17
CA ILE A 31 -3.37 0.92 -6.33
C ILE A 31 -2.79 2.31 -6.58
N LEU A 32 -1.71 2.68 -5.88
CA LEU A 32 -0.98 3.93 -6.11
C LEU A 32 -0.48 4.01 -7.56
N ARG A 33 0.13 2.93 -8.06
CA ARG A 33 0.71 2.87 -9.40
C ARG A 33 -0.35 2.82 -10.50
N SER A 34 -1.51 2.21 -10.24
CA SER A 34 -2.61 2.09 -11.19
C SER A 34 -3.48 3.36 -11.29
N ARG A 35 -3.23 4.38 -10.46
CA ARG A 35 -3.99 5.65 -10.40
C ARG A 35 -5.49 5.46 -10.10
N ILE A 36 -5.89 4.35 -9.49
CA ILE A 36 -7.28 4.08 -9.10
C ILE A 36 -7.64 4.96 -7.90
N ALA A 37 -8.69 5.81 -8.04
CA ALA A 37 -9.46 6.56 -7.02
C ALA A 37 -8.76 7.01 -5.71
N PHE A 38 -7.44 7.17 -5.72
CA PHE A 38 -6.65 7.23 -4.49
C PHE A 38 -6.79 8.61 -3.83
N LYS A 39 -6.82 9.68 -4.62
CA LYS A 39 -6.95 11.05 -4.11
C LYS A 39 -8.26 11.30 -3.39
N GLU A 40 -9.35 10.70 -3.87
CA GLU A 40 -10.70 10.93 -3.34
C GLU A 40 -10.88 10.29 -1.97
N THR A 41 -10.26 9.12 -1.75
CA THR A 41 -10.31 8.42 -0.46
C THR A 41 -9.56 9.18 0.63
N PHE A 42 -8.40 9.78 0.30
CA PHE A 42 -7.58 10.55 1.25
C PHE A 42 -8.08 11.97 1.47
N SER A 43 -8.95 12.49 0.61
CA SER A 43 -9.54 13.82 0.77
C SER A 43 -10.39 13.94 2.05
N LYS A 44 -10.90 12.80 2.56
CA LYS A 44 -11.74 12.75 3.77
C LYS A 44 -10.95 12.73 5.08
N ASP A 45 -9.75 12.14 5.10
CA ASP A 45 -8.89 12.07 6.29
C ASP A 45 -7.43 12.37 5.93
N LYS A 46 -7.01 13.60 6.26
CA LYS A 46 -5.64 14.09 6.04
C LYS A 46 -4.58 13.36 6.88
N THR A 47 -4.99 12.62 7.91
CA THR A 47 -4.07 11.86 8.78
C THR A 47 -3.71 10.49 8.20
N LEU A 48 -4.41 10.01 7.18
CA LEU A 48 -4.15 8.68 6.59
C LEU A 48 -2.73 8.56 6.03
N LYS A 49 -2.19 9.64 5.45
CA LYS A 49 -0.81 9.65 4.94
C LYS A 49 0.20 9.40 6.06
N SER A 50 0.11 10.13 7.17
CA SER A 50 1.05 9.95 8.29
C SER A 50 0.88 8.59 8.96
N LYS A 51 -0.35 8.09 9.10
CA LYS A 51 -0.64 6.74 9.60
C LYS A 51 0.02 5.66 8.72
N LEU A 52 -0.13 5.75 7.40
CA LEU A 52 0.49 4.79 6.48
C LEU A 52 2.00 4.85 6.50
N LEU A 53 2.60 6.05 6.49
CA LEU A 53 4.05 6.22 6.60
C LEU A 53 4.56 5.57 7.88
N SER A 54 3.92 5.84 9.02
CA SER A 54 4.27 5.24 10.31
C SER A 54 4.11 3.71 10.30
N ALA A 55 3.02 3.18 9.74
CA ALA A 55 2.80 1.74 9.64
C ALA A 55 3.91 1.05 8.83
N ILE A 56 4.34 1.66 7.71
CA ILE A 56 5.41 1.12 6.86
C ILE A 56 6.77 1.22 7.56
N GLU A 57 7.05 2.34 8.22
CA GLU A 57 8.31 2.55 8.95
C GLU A 57 8.46 1.57 10.11
N ASN A 58 7.39 1.36 10.88
CA ASN A 58 7.35 0.43 12.01
C ASN A 58 7.23 -1.04 11.61
N GLN A 59 7.07 -1.33 10.32
CA GLN A 59 6.96 -2.68 9.82
C GLN A 59 8.27 -3.46 10.03
N LYS A 60 8.19 -4.52 10.84
CA LYS A 60 9.31 -5.43 11.17
C LYS A 60 9.30 -6.74 10.38
N LEU A 61 8.23 -7.03 9.63
CA LEU A 61 8.11 -8.26 8.85
C LEU A 61 9.10 -8.27 7.67
N ASP A 62 9.56 -9.46 7.29
CA ASP A 62 10.31 -9.66 6.04
C ASP A 62 9.36 -9.60 4.85
N ILE A 63 9.04 -8.37 4.44
CA ILE A 63 8.13 -8.06 3.33
C ILE A 63 8.55 -8.79 2.05
N ARG A 64 9.87 -8.93 1.83
CA ARG A 64 10.38 -9.55 0.61
C ARG A 64 10.11 -11.05 0.61
N SER A 65 10.42 -11.76 1.69
CA SER A 65 10.22 -13.20 1.76
C SER A 65 8.73 -13.56 1.70
N GLU A 66 7.87 -12.80 2.37
CA GLU A 66 6.43 -12.98 2.26
C GLU A 66 5.92 -12.71 0.84
N LEU A 67 6.26 -11.57 0.21
CA LEU A 67 5.72 -11.24 -1.10
C LEU A 67 6.21 -12.17 -2.22
N LYS A 68 7.40 -12.77 -2.09
CA LYS A 68 7.90 -13.73 -3.08
C LYS A 68 7.01 -14.97 -3.21
N THR A 69 6.34 -15.40 -2.15
CA THR A 69 5.45 -16.57 -2.19
C THR A 69 4.13 -16.27 -2.91
N PHE A 70 3.73 -14.99 -2.94
CA PHE A 70 2.49 -14.54 -3.56
C PHE A 70 2.67 -13.97 -4.96
N LEU A 71 3.87 -13.55 -5.34
CA LEU A 71 4.12 -12.83 -6.60
C LEU A 71 4.92 -13.65 -7.61
N PRO A 72 4.65 -13.49 -8.92
CA PRO A 72 5.46 -14.06 -9.98
C PRO A 72 6.92 -13.59 -9.92
N ALA A 73 7.85 -14.45 -10.36
CA ALA A 73 9.30 -14.16 -10.36
C ALA A 73 9.67 -12.86 -11.08
N SER A 74 8.93 -12.49 -12.13
CA SER A 74 9.12 -11.23 -12.87
C SER A 74 8.98 -9.98 -11.99
N GLN A 75 8.21 -10.06 -10.89
CA GLN A 75 8.00 -8.95 -9.97
C GLN A 75 8.95 -8.97 -8.77
N HIS A 76 9.77 -10.01 -8.61
CA HIS A 76 10.67 -10.13 -7.45
C HIS A 76 11.76 -9.06 -7.42
N MET A 77 12.11 -8.46 -8.57
CA MET A 77 13.06 -7.36 -8.64
C MET A 77 12.57 -6.12 -7.86
N LEU A 78 11.27 -5.82 -7.94
CA LEU A 78 10.63 -4.73 -7.18
C LEU A 78 10.76 -4.94 -5.66
N LEU A 79 10.77 -6.19 -5.21
CA LEU A 79 10.77 -6.54 -3.79
C LEU A 79 12.08 -6.20 -3.06
N ARG A 80 13.19 -5.98 -3.80
CA ARG A 80 14.50 -5.70 -3.19
C ARG A 80 14.50 -4.43 -2.33
N ASN A 81 13.86 -3.37 -2.81
CA ASN A 81 13.81 -2.06 -2.15
C ASN A 81 12.37 -1.62 -1.86
N PHE A 82 11.43 -2.58 -1.77
CA PHE A 82 10.00 -2.31 -1.79
C PHE A 82 9.56 -1.31 -0.72
N LYS A 83 10.06 -1.43 0.52
CA LYS A 83 9.74 -0.48 1.61
C LYS A 83 10.07 0.96 1.21
N LEU A 84 11.27 1.20 0.67
CA LEU A 84 11.70 2.52 0.23
C LEU A 84 10.89 3.01 -0.98
N THR A 85 10.62 2.12 -1.93
CA THR A 85 9.78 2.43 -3.09
C THR A 85 8.38 2.84 -2.68
N LEU A 86 7.73 2.08 -1.79
CA LEU A 86 6.38 2.39 -1.31
C LEU A 86 6.34 3.72 -0.54
N LEU A 87 7.32 3.99 0.33
CA LEU A 87 7.42 5.27 1.03
C LEU A 87 7.53 6.45 0.05
N SER A 88 8.33 6.30 -1.01
CA SER A 88 8.48 7.31 -2.05
C SER A 88 7.18 7.55 -2.81
N GLU A 89 6.49 6.48 -3.21
CA GLU A 89 5.20 6.57 -3.91
C GLU A 89 4.13 7.24 -3.05
N ILE A 90 4.04 6.91 -1.76
CA ILE A 90 3.10 7.55 -0.83
C ILE A 90 3.39 9.05 -0.71
N LYS A 91 4.66 9.43 -0.53
CA LYS A 91 5.06 10.85 -0.43
C LYS A 91 4.75 11.63 -1.70
N ARG A 92 4.88 11.00 -2.88
CA ARG A 92 4.67 11.62 -4.19
C ARG A 92 3.20 11.77 -4.57
N ASN A 93 2.37 10.76 -4.27
CA ASN A 93 1.01 10.69 -4.80
C ASN A 93 -0.06 11.17 -3.82
N LEU A 94 0.26 11.24 -2.52
CA LEU A 94 -0.67 11.72 -1.50
C LEU A 94 -0.40 13.16 -1.07
N PRO A 95 -1.45 13.97 -0.86
CA PRO A 95 -1.33 15.31 -0.30
C PRO A 95 -0.72 15.26 1.11
#